data_AF-A0A961RIW1-F1
#
_entry.id   AF-A0A961RIW1-F1
#
_cell.length_a   1.000
_cell.length_b   1.000
_cell.length_c   1.000
_cell.angle_alpha   90.00
_cell.angle_beta   90.00
_cell.angle_gamma   90.00
#
_symmetry.space_group_name_H-M   'P 1'
#
loop_
_entity.id
_entity.type
_entity.pdbx_description
1 polymer ?
#
loop_
_entity_poly.entity_id
_entity_poly.type
_entity_poly.pdbx_seq_one_letter_code
_entity_poly.pdbx_strand_id
1 'polypeptide(L)' 'TYRPLYKQFFWIFAIVCVLLGWLGSRPAEGGYVLAAQILTAWYFIHFLVVLPWLSRVEKPKPLPASIAEAVLAKH' A
#
# COMPACT_ATOMS: atom_id res chain seq x y z
N THR A 1 -12.87 -6.17 -7.13
CA THR A 1 -11.63 -6.17 -6.32
C THR A 1 -11.77 -7.15 -5.17
N TYR A 2 -10.89 -8.15 -5.13
CA TYR A 2 -10.98 -9.30 -4.20
C TYR A 2 -10.42 -9.02 -2.79
N ARG A 3 -9.72 -7.89 -2.59
CA ARG A 3 -9.16 -7.41 -1.32
C ARG A 3 -9.29 -5.87 -1.16
N PRO A 4 -10.43 -5.35 -0.68
CA PRO A 4 -10.66 -3.91 -0.56
C PRO A 4 -9.74 -3.20 0.45
N LEU A 5 -9.37 -3.83 1.56
CA LEU A 5 -8.52 -3.20 2.57
C LEU A 5 -7.07 -3.13 2.09
N TYR A 6 -6.55 -4.21 1.50
CA TYR A 6 -5.23 -4.19 0.84
C TYR A 6 -5.09 -3.05 -0.17
N LYS A 7 -6.11 -2.81 -0.98
CA LYS A 7 -6.10 -1.72 -1.97
C LYS A 7 -5.88 -0.35 -1.31
N GLN A 8 -6.54 -0.07 -0.18
CA GLN A 8 -6.40 1.21 0.51
C GLN A 8 -4.98 1.41 1.06
N PHE A 9 -4.44 0.41 1.78
CA PHE A 9 -3.09 0.48 2.32
C PHE A 9 -2.02 0.55 1.23
N PHE A 10 -2.22 -0.10 0.09
CA PHE A 10 -1.33 0.00 -1.07
C PHE A 10 -1.27 1.43 -1.62
N TRP A 11 -2.40 2.12 -1.77
CA TRP A 11 -2.41 3.50 -2.26
C TRP A 11 -1.78 4.49 -1.27
N ILE A 12 -1.98 4.28 0.03
CA ILE A 12 -1.27 5.05 1.07
C ILE A 12 0.23 4.86 0.93
N PHE A 13 0.69 3.61 0.77
CA PHE A 13 2.10 3.29 0.55
C PHE A 13 2.67 3.93 -0.72
N ALA A 14 1.93 3.90 -1.83
CA ALA A 14 2.33 4.55 -3.07
C ALA A 14 2.54 6.06 -2.89
N ILE A 15 1.64 6.74 -2.17
CA ILE A 15 1.79 8.16 -1.84
C ILE A 15 3.05 8.39 -1.00
N VAL A 16 3.31 7.55 0.01
CA VAL A 16 4.53 7.64 0.84
C VAL A 16 5.79 7.52 -0.01
N CYS A 17 5.84 6.59 -0.96
CA CYS A 17 6.97 6.44 -1.88
C CYS A 17 7.20 7.68 -2.75
N VAL A 18 6.13 8.26 -3.29
CA VAL A 18 6.22 9.49 -4.10
C VAL A 18 6.71 10.67 -3.24
N LEU A 19 6.18 10.82 -2.02
CA LEU A 19 6.59 11.89 -1.11
C LEU A 19 8.04 11.74 -0.66
N LEU A 20 8.50 10.52 -0.38
CA LEU A 20 9.91 10.23 -0.08
C LEU A 20 10.81 10.53 -1.27
N GLY A 21 10.41 10.14 -2.48
CA GLY A 21 11.13 10.47 -3.70
C GLY A 21 11.26 11.99 -3.91
N TRP A 22 10.17 12.74 -3.67
CA TRP A 22 10.19 14.20 -3.71
C TRP A 22 11.08 14.81 -2.62
N LEU A 23 10.99 14.33 -1.38
CA LEU A 23 11.86 14.76 -0.28
C LEU A 23 13.33 14.47 -0.53
N GLY A 24 13.65 13.39 -1.24
CA GLY A 24 15.03 13.09 -1.67
C GLY A 24 15.64 14.15 -2.59
N SER A 25 14.82 15.00 -3.21
CA SER A 25 15.29 16.14 -4.02
C SER A 25 15.38 17.46 -3.25
N ARG A 26 15.00 17.48 -1.96
CA ARG A 26 15.00 18.68 -1.12
C ARG A 26 16.29 18.76 -0.28
N PRO A 27 16.74 19.98 0.08
CA PRO A 27 17.88 20.14 0.98
C PRO A 27 17.58 19.51 2.35
N ALA A 28 18.59 18.91 2.96
CA ALA A 28 18.50 18.23 4.25
C ALA A 28 18.46 19.22 5.43
N GLU A 29 17.53 20.16 5.37
CA GLU A 29 17.42 21.26 6.32
C GLU A 29 15.97 21.47 6.77
N GLY A 30 15.81 21.90 8.02
CA GLY A 30 14.52 22.24 8.60
C GLY A 30 13.51 21.09 8.60
N GLY A 31 12.25 21.40 8.26
CA GLY A 31 11.13 20.48 8.35
C GLY A 31 11.19 19.27 7.39
N TYR A 32 12.00 19.34 6.32
CA TYR A 32 12.12 18.24 5.36
C TYR A 32 12.78 17.00 5.96
N VAL A 33 13.74 17.19 6.87
CA VAL A 33 14.41 16.08 7.57
C VAL A 33 13.43 15.31 8.44
N LEU A 34 12.63 16.03 9.23
CA LEU A 34 11.62 15.41 10.09
C LEU A 34 10.55 14.69 9.26
N ALA A 35 10.09 15.31 8.17
CA ALA A 35 9.12 14.69 7.26
C ALA A 35 9.67 13.41 6.62
N ALA A 36 10.93 13.42 6.16
CA ALA A 36 11.58 12.26 5.58
C ALA A 36 11.75 11.11 6.59
N GLN A 37 12.08 11.43 7.86
CA GLN A 37 12.19 10.44 8.93
C GLN A 37 10.84 9.78 9.23
N ILE A 38 9.76 10.57 9.37
CA ILE A 38 8.42 10.05 9.63
C ILE A 38 7.93 9.16 8.48
N LEU A 39 8.11 9.61 7.24
CA LEU A 39 7.70 8.83 6.07
C LEU A 39 8.53 7.55 5.90
N THR A 40 9.83 7.59 6.21
CA THR A 40 10.68 6.39 6.22
C THR A 40 10.24 5.40 7.30
N ALA A 41 9.90 5.88 8.50
CA ALA A 41 9.33 5.01 9.53
C ALA A 41 8.02 4.37 9.05
N TRP A 42 7.14 5.14 8.41
CA TRP A 42 5.89 4.62 7.86
C TRP A 42 6.15 3.59 6.74
N TYR A 43 7.13 3.83 5.87
CA TYR A 43 7.54 2.86 4.84
C TYR A 43 7.85 1.48 5.45
N PHE A 44 8.66 1.42 6.51
CA PHE A 44 8.99 0.15 7.15
C PHE A 44 7.82 -0.48 7.91
N ILE A 45 7.02 0.32 8.63
CA ILE A 45 5.84 -0.18 9.35
C ILE A 45 4.83 -0.79 8.36
N HIS A 46 4.70 -0.26 7.14
CA HIS A 46 3.83 -0.84 6.13
C HIS A 46 4.18 -2.32 5.87
N PHE A 47 5.46 -2.63 5.67
CA PHE A 47 5.91 -4.00 5.41
C PHE A 47 5.94 -4.88 6.65
N LEU A 48 6.44 -4.35 7.78
CA LEU A 48 6.67 -5.15 8.99
C LEU A 48 5.41 -5.38 9.81
N VAL A 49 4.45 -4.45 9.78
CA VAL A 49 3.26 -4.48 10.64
C VAL A 49 1.99 -4.60 9.82
N VAL A 50 1.79 -3.72 8.83
CA VAL A 50 0.52 -3.65 8.11
C VAL A 50 0.29 -4.87 7.22
N LEU A 51 1.30 -5.34 6.48
CA LEU A 51 1.14 -6.55 5.67
C LEU A 51 0.83 -7.81 6.52
N PRO A 52 1.57 -8.13 7.61
CA PRO A 52 1.25 -9.28 8.46
C PRO A 52 -0.09 -9.15 9.19
N TRP A 53 -0.48 -7.93 9.57
CA TRP A 53 -1.78 -7.69 10.22
C TRP A 53 -2.93 -7.87 9.23
N LEU A 54 -2.83 -7.26 8.05
CA LEU A 54 -3.84 -7.33 7.02
C LEU A 54 -4.03 -8.76 6.50
N SER A 55 -2.94 -9.53 6.39
CA SER A 55 -3.01 -10.95 6.03
C SER A 55 -3.82 -11.80 7.03
N ARG A 56 -3.95 -11.37 8.28
CA ARG A 56 -4.75 -12.07 9.29
C ARG A 56 -6.20 -11.60 9.31
N VAL A 57 -6.45 -10.32 9.03
CA VAL A 57 -7.78 -9.71 9.15
C VAL A 57 -8.61 -9.89 7.88
N GLU A 58 -8.00 -9.75 6.71
CA GLU A 58 -8.74 -9.71 5.46
C GLU A 58 -8.97 -11.13 4.90
N LYS A 59 -10.23 -11.61 4.95
CA LYS A 59 -10.66 -12.79 4.21
C LYS A 59 -10.88 -12.42 2.74
N PRO A 60 -10.09 -12.98 1.78
CA PRO A 60 -10.25 -12.67 0.37
C PRO A 60 -11.63 -13.12 -0.13
N LYS A 61 -12.24 -12.34 -1.03
CA LYS A 61 -13.44 -12.80 -1.76
C LYS A 61 -13.08 -14.01 -2.64
N PRO A 62 -14.01 -14.96 -2.86
CA PRO A 62 -13.77 -16.10 -3.73
C PRO A 62 -13.36 -15.61 -5.13
N LEU A 63 -12.28 -16.17 -5.63
CA LEU A 63 -11.82 -15.95 -7.01
C LEU A 63 -12.64 -16.88 -7.93
N PRO A 64 -12.96 -16.45 -9.16
CA PRO A 64 -13.61 -17.32 -10.14
C PRO A 64 -12.72 -18.53 -10.43
N ALA A 65 -13.32 -19.71 -10.66
CA ALA A 65 -12.58 -20.95 -10.85
C ALA A 65 -11.83 -20.99 -12.19
N SER A 66 -12.26 -20.17 -13.17
CA SER A 66 -11.57 -20.03 -14.45
C SER A 66 -11.70 -18.64 -15.05
N ILE A 67 -10.82 -18.33 -16.02
CA ILE A 67 -10.90 -17.11 -16.82
C ILE A 67 -12.24 -17.08 -17.61
N ALA A 68 -12.69 -18.23 -18.12
CA ALA A 68 -13.94 -18.35 -18.85
C ALA A 68 -15.16 -17.95 -17.98
N GLU A 69 -15.20 -18.43 -16.74
CA GLU A 69 -16.23 -18.05 -15.77
C GLU A 69 -16.17 -16.55 -15.42
N ALA A 70 -14.97 -15.99 -15.26
CA ALA A 70 -14.79 -14.57 -14.98
C ALA A 70 -15.29 -13.66 -16.11
N VAL A 71 -15.14 -14.09 -17.37
CA VAL A 71 -15.61 -13.35 -18.55
C VAL A 71 -17.11 -13.53 -18.76
N LEU A 72 -17.63 -14.76 -18.62
CA LEU A 72 -19.06 -15.06 -18.77
C LEU A 72 -19.91 -14.39 -17.68
N ALA A 73 -19.42 -14.30 -16.43
CA ALA A 73 -20.15 -13.62 -15.35
C ALA A 73 -20.26 -12.09 -15.52
N LYS A 74 -19.52 -11.50 -16.47
CA LYS A 74 -19.49 -10.06 -16.73
C LYS A 74 -20.44 -9.63 -17.87
N HIS A 75 -20.92 -10.58 -18.67
CA HIS A 75 -21.84 -10.37 -19.79
C HIS A 75 -23.22 -10.93 -19.45
#